data_AF-A0A8J7H6V7-F1
#
_entry.id   AF-A0A8J7H6V7-F1
#
_cell.length_a   1.000
_cell.length_b   1.000
_cell.length_c   1.000
_cell.angle_alpha   90.00
_cell.angle_beta   90.00
_cell.angle_gamma   90.00
#
_symmetry.space_group_name_H-M   'P 1'
#
loop_
_entity.id
_entity.type
_entity.pdbx_description
1 polymer ?
#
loop_
_entity_poly.entity_id
_entity_poly.type
_entity_poly.pdbx_seq_one_letter_code
_entity_poly.pdbx_strand_id
1 'polypeptide(L)'
;MSARYQRVIAAQKDLDALQTINNEIDNKLLESSSFIQTPDAPLLMLVQDLKWLRSDKGWMQRPALSEAELIAQQAMFDDAGMQQYRYLHAAFHYYQQRDAVATLALIPEETGKDLTDTTDFNLQVLRGLALEVEHGWQAAETHWRHLLTLKTNETQQQYLQLSLAETLVKAGHHEAIFAPDSPVKNLRFRSAVLKSVANADLLRQQTGEQQTHEEHAVALHTLLTQSLVHRDYAAYLKDSELLRTIAPLKSAENASWNMEDLTAFTWDGSDTEDGYQCPALTTVVSTLNKRPNDAHPPIVWGSSFSVPAMRSDSIVVRAISWKH
;
A
#
# COMPACT_ATOMS: atom_id res chain seq x y z
N MET A 1 -32.89 2.75 -20.67
CA MET A 1 -31.87 1.70 -20.85
C MET A 1 -31.27 1.30 -19.50
N SER A 2 -30.92 2.28 -18.67
CA SER A 2 -30.34 2.15 -17.33
C SER A 2 -31.17 1.29 -16.35
N ALA A 3 -32.48 1.53 -16.21
CA ALA A 3 -33.34 0.68 -15.39
C ALA A 3 -33.43 -0.78 -15.86
N ARG A 4 -33.14 -1.07 -17.13
CA ARG A 4 -33.03 -2.45 -17.62
C ARG A 4 -31.72 -3.07 -17.15
N TYR A 5 -30.60 -2.36 -17.28
CA TYR A 5 -29.31 -2.83 -16.79
C TYR A 5 -29.31 -3.07 -15.28
N GLN A 6 -29.84 -2.15 -14.49
CA GLN A 6 -29.91 -2.32 -13.03
C GLN A 6 -30.76 -3.54 -12.62
N ARG A 7 -31.90 -3.77 -13.29
CA ARG A 7 -32.71 -4.99 -13.07
C ARG A 7 -31.97 -6.26 -13.44
N VAL A 8 -31.21 -6.25 -14.53
CA VAL A 8 -30.41 -7.39 -14.98
C VAL A 8 -29.29 -7.70 -13.99
N ILE A 9 -28.59 -6.68 -13.47
CA ILE A 9 -27.59 -6.84 -12.41
C ILE A 9 -28.23 -7.49 -11.17
N ALA A 10 -29.35 -6.94 -10.69
CA ALA A 10 -30.02 -7.43 -9.49
C ALA A 10 -30.53 -8.87 -9.61
N ALA A 11 -30.81 -9.33 -10.84
CA ALA A 11 -31.31 -10.68 -11.10
C ALA A 11 -30.20 -11.71 -11.36
N GLN A 12 -28.97 -11.27 -11.63
CA GLN A 12 -27.88 -12.16 -12.03
C GLN A 12 -27.10 -12.67 -10.81
N LYS A 13 -26.77 -13.97 -10.82
CA LYS A 13 -25.97 -14.62 -9.76
C LYS A 13 -24.69 -15.26 -10.30
N ASP A 14 -24.62 -15.44 -11.63
CA ASP A 14 -23.44 -15.97 -12.30
C ASP A 14 -22.37 -14.89 -12.45
N LEU A 15 -21.14 -15.21 -12.03
CA LEU A 15 -20.02 -14.27 -11.99
C LEU A 15 -19.57 -13.85 -13.40
N ASP A 16 -19.50 -14.78 -14.35
CA ASP A 16 -19.05 -14.49 -15.72
C ASP A 16 -20.08 -13.62 -16.46
N ALA A 17 -21.37 -13.91 -16.24
CA ALA A 17 -22.45 -13.09 -16.76
C ALA A 17 -22.47 -11.70 -16.12
N LEU A 18 -22.28 -11.59 -14.80
CA LEU A 18 -22.13 -10.29 -14.12
C LEU A 18 -20.96 -9.49 -14.70
N GLN A 19 -19.81 -10.13 -14.93
CA GLN A 19 -18.64 -9.49 -15.53
C GLN A 19 -18.95 -9.00 -16.95
N THR A 20 -19.63 -9.81 -17.77
CA THR A 20 -20.03 -9.44 -19.13
C THR A 20 -20.97 -8.23 -19.12
N ILE A 21 -21.98 -8.24 -18.24
CA ILE A 21 -22.94 -7.14 -18.10
C ILE A 21 -22.24 -5.87 -17.61
N ASN A 22 -21.35 -5.96 -16.62
CA ASN A 22 -20.59 -4.83 -16.11
C ASN A 22 -19.68 -4.21 -17.19
N ASN A 23 -18.99 -5.04 -17.96
CA ASN A 23 -18.16 -4.57 -19.09
C ASN A 23 -19.02 -3.86 -20.15
N GLU A 24 -20.23 -4.36 -20.43
CA GLU A 24 -21.14 -3.69 -21.35
C GLU A 24 -21.61 -2.34 -20.81
N ILE A 25 -22.01 -2.27 -19.54
CA ILE A 25 -22.46 -1.04 -18.89
C ILE A 25 -21.34 0.00 -18.90
N ASP A 26 -20.12 -0.38 -18.53
CA ASP A 26 -19.00 0.56 -18.51
C ASP A 26 -18.75 1.12 -19.92
N ASN A 27 -18.57 0.24 -20.92
CA ASN A 27 -18.24 0.64 -22.29
C ASN A 27 -19.35 1.38 -23.03
N LYS A 28 -20.63 0.99 -22.85
CA LYS A 28 -21.74 1.52 -23.65
C LYS A 28 -22.55 2.60 -22.96
N LEU A 29 -22.59 2.59 -21.62
CA LEU A 29 -23.41 3.52 -20.85
C LEU A 29 -22.53 4.55 -20.13
N LEU A 30 -21.62 4.09 -19.26
CA LEU A 30 -20.86 4.98 -18.36
C LEU A 30 -19.70 5.71 -19.04
N GLU A 31 -19.27 5.27 -20.23
CA GLU A 31 -18.32 5.99 -21.10
C GLU A 31 -19.03 6.88 -22.13
N SER A 32 -20.37 6.94 -22.13
CA SER A 32 -21.11 7.84 -23.02
C SER A 32 -21.22 9.24 -22.44
N SER A 33 -20.76 10.25 -23.18
CA SER A 33 -20.93 11.66 -22.81
C SER A 33 -22.41 12.08 -22.72
N SER A 34 -23.34 11.33 -23.32
CA SER A 34 -24.78 11.60 -23.25
C SER A 34 -25.48 11.08 -21.99
N PHE A 35 -24.78 10.32 -21.14
CA PHE A 35 -25.36 9.67 -19.97
C PHE A 35 -25.32 10.57 -18.71
N ILE A 36 -26.28 11.49 -18.56
CA ILE A 36 -26.18 12.57 -17.55
C ILE A 36 -26.90 12.24 -16.23
N GLN A 37 -28.16 11.81 -16.29
CA GLN A 37 -28.95 11.45 -15.10
C GLN A 37 -29.86 10.25 -15.36
N THR A 38 -30.06 9.43 -14.32
CA THR A 38 -31.01 8.31 -14.36
C THR A 38 -31.79 8.15 -13.06
N PRO A 39 -32.90 8.89 -12.90
CA PRO A 39 -33.76 8.77 -11.72
C PRO A 39 -34.29 7.34 -11.49
N ASP A 40 -34.38 6.55 -12.55
CA ASP A 40 -34.88 5.17 -12.56
C ASP A 40 -33.80 4.10 -12.30
N ALA A 41 -32.54 4.51 -12.13
CA ALA A 41 -31.41 3.62 -11.90
C ALA A 41 -30.40 4.23 -10.90
N PRO A 42 -30.76 4.35 -9.61
CA PRO A 42 -29.94 5.03 -8.60
C PRO A 42 -28.56 4.39 -8.41
N LEU A 43 -28.40 3.06 -8.60
CA LEU A 43 -27.08 2.43 -8.53
C LEU A 43 -26.16 2.91 -9.66
N LEU A 44 -26.70 3.03 -10.88
CA LEU A 44 -25.93 3.52 -12.02
C LEU A 44 -25.63 5.01 -11.90
N MET A 45 -26.54 5.77 -11.29
CA MET A 45 -26.31 7.18 -10.94
C MET A 45 -25.14 7.33 -9.96
N LEU A 46 -25.13 6.55 -8.87
CA LEU A 46 -24.02 6.52 -7.91
C LEU A 46 -22.67 6.26 -8.58
N VAL A 47 -22.59 5.24 -9.44
CA VAL A 47 -21.34 4.88 -10.13
C VAL A 47 -20.91 6.01 -11.07
N GLN A 48 -21.85 6.63 -11.78
CA GLN A 48 -21.55 7.74 -12.67
C GLN A 48 -21.00 8.95 -11.90
N ASP A 49 -21.58 9.29 -10.76
CA ASP A 49 -21.12 10.40 -9.92
C ASP A 49 -19.74 10.11 -9.31
N LEU A 50 -19.50 8.88 -8.85
CA LEU A 50 -18.16 8.47 -8.39
C LEU A 50 -17.11 8.55 -9.51
N LYS A 51 -17.46 8.21 -10.76
CA LYS A 51 -16.58 8.43 -11.92
C LYS A 51 -16.34 9.92 -12.16
N TRP A 52 -17.37 10.75 -11.98
CA TRP A 52 -17.27 12.19 -12.15
C TRP A 52 -16.32 12.85 -11.15
N LEU A 53 -16.30 12.39 -9.90
CA LEU A 53 -15.38 12.86 -8.85
C LEU A 53 -13.90 12.55 -9.12
N ARG A 54 -13.56 11.78 -10.16
CA ARG A 54 -12.15 11.48 -10.52
C ARG A 54 -11.38 12.68 -11.05
N SER A 55 -12.07 13.75 -11.48
CA SER A 55 -11.41 14.95 -11.97
C SER A 55 -12.09 16.22 -11.48
N ASP A 56 -11.29 17.06 -10.83
CA ASP A 56 -11.69 18.38 -10.36
C ASP A 56 -11.97 19.38 -11.49
N LYS A 57 -11.50 19.08 -12.71
CA LYS A 57 -11.67 19.88 -13.93
C LYS A 57 -12.81 19.39 -14.83
N GLY A 58 -13.51 18.35 -14.41
CA GLY A 58 -14.53 17.69 -15.21
C GLY A 58 -13.99 16.54 -16.05
N TRP A 59 -14.91 15.69 -16.53
CA TRP A 59 -14.61 14.39 -17.15
C TRP A 59 -15.47 14.19 -18.40
N MET A 60 -14.92 13.58 -19.46
CA MET A 60 -15.63 13.32 -20.73
C MET A 60 -16.39 14.53 -21.31
N GLN A 61 -15.71 15.68 -21.43
CA GLN A 61 -16.28 16.95 -21.90
C GLN A 61 -17.37 17.55 -21.01
N ARG A 62 -17.55 17.05 -19.79
CA ARG A 62 -18.47 17.61 -18.82
C ARG A 62 -17.75 18.54 -17.85
N PRO A 63 -18.43 19.57 -17.31
CA PRO A 63 -17.91 20.32 -16.19
C PRO A 63 -17.73 19.40 -14.97
N ALA A 64 -17.00 19.89 -13.97
CA ALA A 64 -16.96 19.26 -12.66
C ALA A 64 -18.37 19.18 -12.07
N LEU A 65 -18.64 18.09 -11.33
CA LEU A 65 -19.89 17.93 -10.60
C LEU A 65 -20.05 19.10 -9.63
N SER A 66 -21.24 19.71 -9.56
CA SER A 66 -21.56 20.74 -8.59
C SER A 66 -22.27 20.18 -7.37
N GLU A 67 -22.17 20.89 -6.24
CA GLU A 67 -22.86 20.50 -5.01
C GLU A 67 -24.38 20.53 -5.18
N ALA A 68 -24.91 21.50 -5.94
CA ALA A 68 -26.33 21.60 -6.23
C ALA A 68 -26.85 20.39 -7.03
N GLU A 69 -26.07 19.90 -8.01
CA GLU A 69 -26.41 18.68 -8.75
C GLU A 69 -26.39 17.44 -7.88
N LEU A 70 -25.47 17.37 -6.90
CA LEU A 70 -25.41 16.28 -5.96
C LEU A 70 -26.61 16.30 -5.00
N ILE A 71 -26.91 17.45 -4.39
CA ILE A 71 -28.05 17.62 -3.47
C ILE A 71 -29.38 17.32 -4.17
N ALA A 72 -29.51 17.71 -5.44
CA ALA A 72 -30.72 17.43 -6.23
C ALA A 72 -31.01 15.93 -6.40
N GLN A 73 -30.02 15.07 -6.20
CA GLN A 73 -30.18 13.61 -6.31
C GLN A 73 -30.51 12.92 -5.00
N GLN A 74 -30.43 13.62 -3.85
CA GLN A 74 -30.59 13.00 -2.53
C GLN A 74 -31.89 12.21 -2.40
N ALA A 75 -33.02 12.79 -2.82
CA ALA A 75 -34.32 12.14 -2.74
C ALA A 75 -34.36 10.80 -3.50
N MET A 76 -33.67 10.72 -4.65
CA MET A 76 -33.59 9.49 -5.44
C MET A 76 -32.88 8.36 -4.68
N PHE A 77 -31.81 8.69 -3.96
CA PHE A 77 -31.07 7.72 -3.15
C PHE A 77 -31.84 7.34 -1.88
N ASP A 78 -32.49 8.30 -1.25
CA ASP A 78 -33.32 8.08 -0.06
C ASP A 78 -34.50 7.15 -0.39
N ASP A 79 -35.22 7.40 -1.49
CA ASP A 79 -36.32 6.55 -1.97
C ASP A 79 -35.85 5.13 -2.32
N ALA A 80 -34.58 4.99 -2.73
CA ALA A 80 -33.94 3.71 -3.02
C ALA A 80 -33.34 3.01 -1.78
N GLY A 81 -33.37 3.66 -0.61
CA GLY A 81 -32.75 3.14 0.62
C GLY A 81 -31.21 3.07 0.57
N MET A 82 -30.58 3.88 -0.29
CA MET A 82 -29.15 3.80 -0.58
C MET A 82 -28.32 4.73 0.31
N GLN A 83 -27.73 4.17 1.37
CA GLN A 83 -26.83 4.91 2.29
C GLN A 83 -25.53 5.38 1.63
N GLN A 84 -25.18 4.86 0.45
CA GLN A 84 -23.98 5.20 -0.31
C GLN A 84 -23.94 6.67 -0.73
N TYR A 85 -25.09 7.35 -0.79
CA TYR A 85 -25.13 8.80 -1.02
C TYR A 85 -24.35 9.58 0.05
N ARG A 86 -24.36 9.12 1.32
CA ARG A 86 -23.58 9.74 2.40
C ARG A 86 -22.09 9.75 2.06
N TYR A 87 -21.57 8.63 1.55
CA TYR A 87 -20.18 8.54 1.11
C TYR A 87 -19.90 9.45 -0.08
N LEU A 88 -20.78 9.44 -1.09
CA LEU A 88 -20.63 10.30 -2.27
C LEU A 88 -20.54 11.78 -1.88
N HIS A 89 -21.40 12.23 -0.96
CA HIS A 89 -21.41 13.60 -0.47
C HIS A 89 -20.15 13.97 0.30
N ALA A 90 -19.68 13.13 1.22
CA ALA A 90 -18.42 13.38 1.91
C ALA A 90 -17.22 13.35 0.95
N ALA A 91 -17.22 12.44 -0.03
CA ALA A 91 -16.17 12.30 -1.04
C ALA A 91 -16.10 13.52 -1.97
N PHE A 92 -17.24 14.12 -2.28
CA PHE A 92 -17.28 15.40 -3.01
C PHE A 92 -16.51 16.50 -2.26
N HIS A 93 -16.78 16.71 -0.97
CA HIS A 93 -16.05 17.72 -0.20
C HIS A 93 -14.55 17.44 -0.13
N TYR A 94 -14.17 16.16 0.03
CA TYR A 94 -12.76 15.80 0.17
C TYR A 94 -11.98 15.89 -1.16
N TYR A 95 -12.49 15.26 -2.22
CA TYR A 95 -11.76 15.14 -3.49
C TYR A 95 -11.97 16.32 -4.42
N GLN A 96 -13.19 16.84 -4.51
CA GLN A 96 -13.54 17.93 -5.43
C GLN A 96 -13.30 19.30 -4.79
N GLN A 97 -13.81 19.53 -3.57
CA GLN A 97 -13.69 20.83 -2.91
C GLN A 97 -12.38 21.01 -2.13
N ARG A 98 -11.67 19.90 -1.83
CA ARG A 98 -10.47 19.91 -0.97
C ARG A 98 -10.76 20.49 0.42
N ASP A 99 -11.98 20.31 0.90
CA ASP A 99 -12.47 20.84 2.16
C ASP A 99 -12.53 19.73 3.23
N ALA A 100 -11.40 19.56 3.92
CA ALA A 100 -11.29 18.55 4.96
C ALA A 100 -12.21 18.84 6.16
N VAL A 101 -12.44 20.11 6.50
CA VAL A 101 -13.33 20.51 7.60
C VAL A 101 -14.76 20.09 7.31
N ALA A 102 -15.28 20.40 6.12
CA ALA A 102 -16.62 19.97 5.71
C ALA A 102 -16.73 18.45 5.64
N THR A 103 -15.71 17.74 5.14
CA THR A 103 -15.66 16.27 5.16
C THR A 103 -15.77 15.71 6.57
N LEU A 104 -15.03 16.26 7.54
CA LEU A 104 -15.07 15.81 8.94
C LEU A 104 -16.42 16.11 9.61
N ALA A 105 -17.10 17.19 9.23
CA ALA A 105 -18.43 17.51 9.72
C ALA A 105 -19.49 16.52 9.22
N LEU A 106 -19.32 15.98 8.01
CA LEU A 106 -20.23 14.99 7.41
C LEU A 106 -20.02 13.57 7.95
N ILE A 107 -18.84 13.27 8.49
CA ILE A 107 -18.47 11.93 8.95
C ILE A 107 -18.13 11.97 10.42
N PRO A 108 -19.10 11.73 11.34
CA PRO A 108 -18.79 11.62 12.75
C PRO A 108 -17.89 10.42 13.04
N GLU A 109 -17.25 10.44 14.21
CA GLU A 109 -16.46 9.30 14.69
C GLU A 109 -17.33 8.06 14.88
N GLU A 110 -16.79 6.89 14.53
CA GLU A 110 -17.47 5.62 14.74
C GLU A 110 -17.51 5.27 16.23
N THR A 111 -18.72 5.09 16.77
CA THR A 111 -18.94 4.76 18.19
C THR A 111 -19.43 3.32 18.40
N GLY A 112 -19.79 2.64 17.31
CA GLY A 112 -20.16 1.23 17.30
C GLY A 112 -18.96 0.30 17.49
N LYS A 113 -19.25 -1.00 17.53
CA LYS A 113 -18.25 -2.07 17.64
C LYS A 113 -18.06 -2.87 16.35
N ASP A 114 -18.88 -2.62 15.34
CA ASP A 114 -18.92 -3.35 14.08
C ASP A 114 -18.81 -2.35 12.92
N LEU A 115 -17.76 -2.50 12.11
CA LEU A 115 -17.46 -1.70 10.93
C LEU A 115 -17.37 -2.60 9.69
N THR A 116 -18.09 -3.72 9.68
CA THR A 116 -18.12 -4.64 8.54
C THR A 116 -18.94 -4.11 7.35
N ASP A 117 -19.85 -3.16 7.57
CA ASP A 117 -20.54 -2.48 6.47
C ASP A 117 -19.54 -1.70 5.61
N THR A 118 -19.65 -1.85 4.29
CA THR A 118 -18.70 -1.26 3.34
C THR A 118 -18.84 0.25 3.26
N THR A 119 -20.05 0.79 3.36
CA THR A 119 -20.29 2.23 3.28
C THR A 119 -19.77 2.92 4.53
N ASP A 120 -20.11 2.40 5.71
CA ASP A 120 -19.66 2.95 6.98
C ASP A 120 -18.13 2.83 7.12
N PHE A 121 -17.52 1.71 6.71
CA PHE A 121 -16.07 1.58 6.64
C PHE A 121 -15.43 2.65 5.73
N ASN A 122 -15.93 2.83 4.51
CA ASN A 122 -15.39 3.79 3.55
C ASN A 122 -15.55 5.24 4.02
N LEU A 123 -16.64 5.56 4.74
CA LEU A 123 -16.81 6.84 5.42
C LEU A 123 -15.69 7.05 6.45
N GLN A 124 -15.43 6.06 7.33
CA GLN A 124 -14.37 6.18 8.31
C GLN A 124 -12.96 6.22 7.70
N VAL A 125 -12.75 5.58 6.55
CA VAL A 125 -11.52 5.75 5.76
C VAL A 125 -11.38 7.20 5.30
N LEU A 126 -12.44 7.77 4.72
CA LEU A 126 -12.40 9.16 4.27
C LEU A 126 -12.18 10.15 5.43
N ARG A 127 -12.76 9.86 6.61
CA ARG A 127 -12.50 10.62 7.84
C ARG A 127 -11.02 10.60 8.20
N GLY A 128 -10.37 9.44 8.22
CA GLY A 128 -8.94 9.35 8.53
C GLY A 128 -8.07 10.14 7.56
N LEU A 129 -8.36 10.07 6.26
CA LEU A 129 -7.68 10.87 5.24
C LEU A 129 -7.91 12.40 5.42
N ALA A 130 -9.09 12.81 5.88
CA ALA A 130 -9.37 14.20 6.20
C ALA A 130 -8.66 14.66 7.49
N LEU A 131 -8.56 13.81 8.51
CA LEU A 131 -7.79 14.08 9.73
C LEU A 131 -6.31 14.32 9.44
N GLU A 132 -5.72 13.55 8.51
CA GLU A 132 -4.32 13.76 8.07
C GLU A 132 -4.10 15.18 7.52
N VAL A 133 -5.05 15.68 6.73
CA VAL A 133 -4.96 17.00 6.09
C VAL A 133 -5.21 18.12 7.10
N GLU A 134 -6.25 17.98 7.93
CA GLU A 134 -6.74 19.05 8.79
C GLU A 134 -6.04 19.13 10.15
N HIS A 135 -5.67 17.99 10.73
CA HIS A 135 -5.15 17.89 12.09
C HIS A 135 -3.79 17.19 12.18
N GLY A 136 -3.25 16.75 11.05
CA GLY A 136 -1.94 16.10 10.96
C GLY A 136 -1.94 14.63 11.36
N TRP A 137 -0.75 14.03 11.37
CA TRP A 137 -0.58 12.58 11.46
C TRP A 137 -1.03 11.98 12.79
N GLN A 138 -0.92 12.70 13.91
CA GLN A 138 -1.30 12.18 15.22
C GLN A 138 -2.80 11.87 15.31
N ALA A 139 -3.65 12.75 14.75
CA ALA A 139 -5.09 12.55 14.75
C ALA A 139 -5.49 11.36 13.88
N ALA A 140 -4.88 11.23 12.70
CA ALA A 140 -5.09 10.09 11.83
C ALA A 140 -4.60 8.77 12.46
N GLU A 141 -3.45 8.78 13.13
CA GLU A 141 -2.93 7.60 13.84
C GLU A 141 -3.91 7.12 14.90
N THR A 142 -4.39 8.03 15.76
CA THR A 142 -5.38 7.71 16.79
C THR A 142 -6.64 7.11 16.18
N HIS A 143 -7.12 7.69 15.08
CA HIS A 143 -8.27 7.20 14.34
C HIS A 143 -8.07 5.78 13.79
N TRP A 144 -6.96 5.53 13.09
CA TRP A 144 -6.67 4.19 12.54
C TRP A 144 -6.52 3.13 13.62
N ARG A 145 -5.87 3.46 14.74
CA ARG A 145 -5.76 2.57 15.90
C ARG A 145 -7.12 2.25 16.50
N HIS A 146 -8.01 3.23 16.63
CA HIS A 146 -9.39 3.00 17.08
C HIS A 146 -10.12 2.03 16.16
N LEU A 147 -10.11 2.27 14.84
CA LEU A 147 -10.80 1.39 13.88
C LEU A 147 -10.27 -0.05 13.90
N LEU A 148 -8.97 -0.25 14.16
CA LEU A 148 -8.36 -1.58 14.31
C LEU A 148 -8.84 -2.36 15.54
N THR A 149 -9.50 -1.70 16.51
CA THR A 149 -10.15 -2.37 17.65
C THR A 149 -11.57 -2.87 17.33
N LEU A 150 -12.15 -2.40 16.22
CA LEU A 150 -13.52 -2.71 15.82
C LEU A 150 -13.57 -4.02 15.03
N LYS A 151 -14.74 -4.66 15.03
CA LYS A 151 -14.98 -5.83 14.17
C LYS A 151 -14.99 -5.38 12.71
N THR A 152 -14.09 -5.95 11.92
CA THR A 152 -13.91 -5.71 10.49
C THR A 152 -13.76 -7.04 9.75
N ASN A 153 -13.93 -7.04 8.43
CA ASN A 153 -13.53 -8.19 7.60
C ASN A 153 -12.02 -8.18 7.33
N GLU A 154 -11.49 -9.26 6.78
CA GLU A 154 -10.04 -9.41 6.55
C GLU A 154 -9.47 -8.30 5.64
N THR A 155 -10.15 -7.96 4.55
CA THR A 155 -9.70 -6.92 3.61
C THR A 155 -9.69 -5.54 4.25
N GLN A 156 -10.74 -5.20 5.00
CA GLN A 156 -10.85 -3.96 5.77
C GLN A 156 -9.73 -3.86 6.80
N GLN A 157 -9.48 -4.94 7.53
CA GLN A 157 -8.42 -5.01 8.52
C GLN A 157 -7.05 -4.76 7.86
N GLN A 158 -6.77 -5.43 6.73
CA GLN A 158 -5.52 -5.23 5.98
C GLN A 158 -5.35 -3.78 5.52
N TYR A 159 -6.43 -3.14 5.05
CA TYR A 159 -6.41 -1.73 4.66
C TYR A 159 -6.10 -0.80 5.84
N LEU A 160 -6.70 -1.05 7.01
CA LEU A 160 -6.43 -0.26 8.22
C LEU A 160 -4.99 -0.41 8.70
N GLN A 161 -4.43 -1.62 8.66
CA GLN A 161 -3.01 -1.84 8.96
C GLN A 161 -2.09 -1.08 8.00
N LEU A 162 -2.40 -1.09 6.71
CA LEU A 162 -1.65 -0.34 5.70
C LEU A 162 -1.72 1.17 5.98
N SER A 163 -2.93 1.70 6.23
CA SER A 163 -3.16 3.13 6.49
C SER A 163 -2.40 3.60 7.73
N LEU A 164 -2.41 2.80 8.80
CA LEU A 164 -1.62 3.07 9.99
C LEU A 164 -0.11 3.02 9.72
N ALA A 165 0.37 2.02 8.99
CA ALA A 165 1.79 1.91 8.64
C ALA A 165 2.27 3.11 7.83
N GLU A 166 1.49 3.55 6.83
CA GLU A 166 1.80 4.74 6.04
C GLU A 166 1.79 6.02 6.89
N THR A 167 0.81 6.16 7.78
CA THR A 167 0.72 7.30 8.71
C THR A 167 1.96 7.37 9.61
N LEU A 168 2.37 6.25 10.19
CA LEU A 168 3.55 6.17 11.06
C LEU A 168 4.84 6.51 10.31
N VAL A 169 5.00 6.01 9.08
CA VAL A 169 6.18 6.35 8.26
C VAL A 169 6.20 7.83 7.90
N LYS A 170 5.07 8.41 7.48
CA LYS A 170 4.96 9.84 7.15
C LYS A 170 5.16 10.75 8.37
N ALA A 171 4.79 10.27 9.56
CA ALA A 171 5.05 10.94 10.83
C ALA A 171 6.51 10.82 11.30
N GLY A 172 7.33 9.97 10.66
CA GLY A 172 8.70 9.68 11.09
C GLY A 172 8.81 8.63 12.21
N HIS A 173 7.69 8.05 12.66
CA HIS A 173 7.60 7.08 13.77
C HIS A 173 7.55 5.62 13.27
N HIS A 174 8.31 5.31 12.23
CA HIS A 174 8.30 4.00 11.57
C HIS A 174 8.71 2.84 12.49
N GLU A 175 9.51 3.09 13.52
CA GLU A 175 9.87 2.13 14.57
C GLU A 175 8.66 1.61 15.35
N ALA A 176 7.61 2.43 15.52
CA ALA A 176 6.39 2.05 16.22
C ALA A 176 5.63 0.91 15.51
N ILE A 177 5.87 0.69 14.22
CA ILE A 177 5.32 -0.44 13.45
C ILE A 177 5.83 -1.76 14.02
N PHE A 178 7.04 -1.79 14.57
CA PHE A 178 7.70 -2.99 15.08
C PHE A 178 7.61 -3.15 16.60
N ALA A 179 6.94 -2.24 17.29
CA ALA A 179 6.68 -2.36 18.72
C ALA A 179 5.84 -3.63 19.02
N PRO A 180 6.02 -4.27 20.20
CA PRO A 180 5.29 -5.49 20.55
C PRO A 180 3.75 -5.35 20.46
N ASP A 181 3.24 -4.17 20.85
CA ASP A 181 1.83 -3.80 20.87
C ASP A 181 1.33 -3.18 19.55
N SER A 182 2.18 -3.09 18.52
CA SER A 182 1.78 -2.59 17.21
C SER A 182 0.67 -3.44 16.61
N PRO A 183 -0.44 -2.84 16.16
CA PRO A 183 -1.49 -3.57 15.45
C PRO A 183 -1.10 -3.88 13.99
N VAL A 184 0.02 -3.37 13.49
CA VAL A 184 0.58 -3.69 12.17
C VAL A 184 1.36 -5.01 12.26
N LYS A 185 0.65 -6.12 12.01
CA LYS A 185 1.18 -7.49 12.02
C LYS A 185 1.39 -8.06 10.62
N ASN A 186 0.81 -7.46 9.59
CA ASN A 186 0.95 -7.95 8.22
C ASN A 186 2.40 -7.80 7.74
N LEU A 187 3.05 -8.93 7.50
CA LEU A 187 4.46 -8.99 7.15
C LEU A 187 4.79 -8.28 5.83
N ARG A 188 3.84 -8.16 4.90
CA ARG A 188 4.06 -7.39 3.66
C ARG A 188 4.31 -5.92 3.95
N PHE A 189 3.53 -5.33 4.86
CA PHE A 189 3.68 -3.91 5.22
C PHE A 189 4.93 -3.69 6.06
N ARG A 190 5.19 -4.57 7.05
CA ARG A 190 6.41 -4.54 7.87
C ARG A 190 7.67 -4.67 7.01
N SER A 191 7.70 -5.64 6.10
CA SER A 191 8.80 -5.83 5.14
C SER A 191 9.01 -4.60 4.25
N ALA A 192 7.94 -3.95 3.79
CA ALA A 192 8.06 -2.74 2.99
C ALA A 192 8.76 -1.61 3.76
N VAL A 193 8.44 -1.44 5.05
CA VAL A 193 9.06 -0.43 5.91
C VAL A 193 10.53 -0.75 6.16
N LEU A 194 10.85 -2.03 6.46
CA LEU A 194 12.25 -2.47 6.63
C LEU A 194 13.11 -2.14 5.41
N LYS A 195 12.60 -2.45 4.21
CA LYS A 195 13.34 -2.26 2.95
C LYS A 195 13.50 -0.79 2.55
N SER A 196 12.62 0.10 3.01
CA SER A 196 12.53 1.46 2.47
C SER A 196 13.04 2.55 3.40
N VAL A 197 12.76 2.47 4.69
CA VAL A 197 13.03 3.58 5.64
C VAL A 197 13.75 3.16 6.90
N ALA A 198 13.85 1.85 7.19
CA ALA A 198 14.52 1.38 8.40
C ALA A 198 16.03 1.63 8.36
N ASN A 199 16.54 2.12 9.49
CA ASN A 199 17.97 2.27 9.72
C ASN A 199 18.62 0.95 10.18
N ALA A 200 19.95 0.93 10.24
CA ALA A 200 20.70 -0.27 10.60
C ALA A 200 20.35 -0.81 12.00
N ASP A 201 20.04 0.05 12.97
CA ASP A 201 19.71 -0.38 14.34
C ASP A 201 18.35 -1.08 14.40
N LEU A 202 17.33 -0.53 13.73
CA LEU A 202 16.02 -1.15 13.60
C LEU A 202 16.11 -2.48 12.83
N LEU A 203 16.90 -2.53 11.75
CA LEU A 203 17.14 -3.76 11.01
C LEU A 203 17.78 -4.83 11.89
N ARG A 204 18.82 -4.49 12.67
CA ARG A 204 19.43 -5.41 13.64
C ARG A 204 18.41 -5.88 14.68
N GLN A 205 17.59 -4.99 15.22
CA GLN A 205 16.53 -5.37 16.15
C GLN A 205 15.57 -6.41 15.54
N GLN A 206 15.22 -6.26 14.26
CA GLN A 206 14.35 -7.22 13.56
C GLN A 206 15.03 -8.51 13.13
N THR A 207 16.35 -8.68 13.35
CA THR A 207 17.01 -9.98 13.22
C THR A 207 16.95 -10.84 14.50
N GLY A 208 16.42 -10.29 15.60
CA GLY A 208 16.37 -10.98 16.89
C GLY A 208 15.24 -12.01 16.97
N GLU A 209 15.47 -13.11 17.70
CA GLU A 209 14.65 -14.34 17.77
C GLU A 209 13.13 -14.18 18.03
N GLN A 210 12.67 -13.00 18.43
CA GLN A 210 11.25 -12.71 18.70
C GLN A 210 10.39 -12.58 17.44
N GLN A 211 10.98 -12.31 16.27
CA GLN A 211 10.23 -12.17 15.01
C GLN A 211 10.05 -13.51 14.28
N THR A 212 9.18 -13.52 13.27
CA THR A 212 9.04 -14.68 12.40
C THR A 212 10.30 -14.88 11.56
N HIS A 213 10.48 -16.11 11.09
CA HIS A 213 11.61 -16.48 10.25
C HIS A 213 11.75 -15.56 9.02
N GLU A 214 10.63 -15.27 8.37
CA GLU A 214 10.59 -14.43 7.19
C GLU A 214 10.97 -12.98 7.49
N GLU A 215 10.54 -12.44 8.64
CA GLU A 215 10.91 -11.08 9.05
C GLU A 215 12.41 -10.98 9.37
N HIS A 216 13.00 -12.00 10.02
CA HIS A 216 14.44 -12.10 10.25
C HIS A 216 15.23 -12.06 8.94
N ALA A 217 14.80 -12.88 7.97
CA ALA A 217 15.49 -12.99 6.69
C ALA A 217 15.41 -11.68 5.89
N VAL A 218 14.23 -11.05 5.84
CA VAL A 218 14.06 -9.73 5.18
C VAL A 218 14.91 -8.65 5.85
N ALA A 219 14.94 -8.60 7.19
CA ALA A 219 15.73 -7.64 7.93
C ALA A 219 17.23 -7.82 7.68
N LEU A 220 17.74 -9.05 7.75
CA LEU A 220 19.16 -9.35 7.51
C LEU A 220 19.54 -9.08 6.06
N HIS A 221 18.74 -9.51 5.08
CA HIS A 221 18.99 -9.26 3.67
C HIS A 221 19.11 -7.75 3.41
N THR A 222 18.18 -6.97 3.96
CA THR A 222 18.18 -5.51 3.82
C THR A 222 19.42 -4.88 4.49
N LEU A 223 19.77 -5.31 5.70
CA LEU A 223 20.94 -4.82 6.44
C LEU A 223 22.25 -5.04 5.69
N LEU A 224 22.44 -6.25 5.15
CA LEU A 224 23.64 -6.60 4.38
C LEU A 224 23.68 -5.83 3.05
N THR A 225 22.56 -5.72 2.36
CA THR A 225 22.45 -4.94 1.12
C THR A 225 22.79 -3.47 1.36
N GLN A 226 22.20 -2.85 2.38
CA GLN A 226 22.49 -1.44 2.71
C GLN A 226 23.96 -1.24 3.08
N SER A 227 24.57 -2.16 3.83
CA SER A 227 25.99 -2.10 4.18
C SER A 227 26.88 -2.12 2.94
N LEU A 228 26.58 -2.99 1.96
CA LEU A 228 27.31 -3.03 0.69
C LEU A 228 27.12 -1.76 -0.15
N VAL A 229 25.88 -1.28 -0.28
CA VAL A 229 25.55 -0.07 -1.05
C VAL A 229 26.22 1.17 -0.46
N HIS A 230 26.22 1.31 0.86
CA HIS A 230 26.86 2.43 1.56
C HIS A 230 28.37 2.24 1.76
N ARG A 231 28.95 1.13 1.28
CA ARG A 231 30.38 0.78 1.46
C ARG A 231 30.81 0.67 2.92
N ASP A 232 29.88 0.34 3.82
CA ASP A 232 30.16 0.02 5.22
C ASP A 232 30.56 -1.46 5.35
N TYR A 233 31.77 -1.75 4.88
CA TYR A 233 32.30 -3.11 4.86
C TYR A 233 32.55 -3.67 6.27
N ALA A 234 32.81 -2.81 7.26
CA ALA A 234 32.97 -3.22 8.64
C ALA A 234 31.64 -3.72 9.23
N ALA A 235 30.54 -2.97 9.02
CA ALA A 235 29.22 -3.41 9.42
C ALA A 235 28.80 -4.70 8.69
N TYR A 236 29.03 -4.79 7.37
CA TYR A 236 28.73 -6.00 6.62
C TYR A 236 29.40 -7.24 7.24
N LEU A 237 30.72 -7.17 7.51
CA LEU A 237 31.46 -8.32 8.04
C LEU A 237 30.90 -8.76 9.38
N LYS A 238 30.57 -7.81 10.27
CA LYS A 238 29.95 -8.10 11.56
C LYS A 238 28.57 -8.74 11.40
N ASP A 239 27.69 -8.09 10.65
CA ASP A 239 26.29 -8.48 10.54
C ASP A 239 26.13 -9.78 9.72
N SER A 240 27.08 -10.10 8.83
CA SER A 240 27.08 -11.35 8.03
C SER A 240 27.28 -12.62 8.87
N GLU A 241 27.73 -12.52 10.12
CA GLU A 241 27.79 -13.66 11.03
C GLU A 241 26.41 -14.27 11.29
N LEU A 242 25.34 -13.45 11.20
CA LEU A 242 23.94 -13.87 11.35
C LEU A 242 23.48 -14.84 10.27
N LEU A 243 24.19 -14.92 9.12
CA LEU A 243 23.90 -15.92 8.07
C LEU A 243 24.08 -17.37 8.56
N ARG A 244 24.79 -17.58 9.69
CA ARG A 244 24.96 -18.91 10.29
C ARG A 244 23.73 -19.38 11.07
N THR A 245 22.91 -18.44 11.53
CA THR A 245 21.78 -18.72 12.44
C THR A 245 20.43 -18.47 11.78
N ILE A 246 20.36 -17.54 10.82
CA ILE A 246 19.13 -17.21 10.10
C ILE A 246 19.14 -17.98 8.78
N ALA A 247 18.19 -18.91 8.63
CA ALA A 247 18.12 -19.74 7.42
C ALA A 247 17.74 -18.89 6.18
N PRO A 248 18.16 -19.30 4.98
CA PRO A 248 17.76 -18.61 3.76
C PRO A 248 16.27 -18.75 3.45
N LEU A 249 15.69 -17.66 2.94
CA LEU A 249 14.29 -17.59 2.56
C LEU A 249 14.11 -18.12 1.13
N LYS A 250 13.62 -19.36 1.00
CA LYS A 250 13.21 -19.94 -0.29
C LYS A 250 11.77 -20.41 -0.21
N SER A 251 10.92 -19.90 -1.11
CA SER A 251 9.54 -20.37 -1.24
C SER A 251 9.27 -20.85 -2.65
N ALA A 252 8.81 -22.11 -2.76
CA ALA A 252 8.32 -22.66 -4.02
C ALA A 252 6.92 -22.13 -4.38
N GLU A 253 6.14 -21.68 -3.39
CA GLU A 253 4.76 -21.24 -3.54
C GLU A 253 4.66 -19.72 -3.75
N ASN A 254 5.57 -18.95 -3.16
CA ASN A 254 5.58 -17.49 -3.26
C ASN A 254 6.93 -16.99 -3.77
N ALA A 255 7.11 -16.98 -5.10
CA ALA A 255 8.36 -16.58 -5.75
C ALA A 255 8.83 -15.16 -5.40
N SER A 256 7.92 -14.27 -4.95
CA SER A 256 8.28 -12.91 -4.51
C SER A 256 9.23 -12.88 -3.32
N TRP A 257 9.25 -13.92 -2.48
CA TRP A 257 10.12 -14.00 -1.30
C TRP A 257 11.56 -14.38 -1.66
N ASN A 258 11.77 -14.93 -2.86
CA ASN A 258 13.10 -15.32 -3.32
C ASN A 258 13.99 -14.10 -3.61
N MET A 259 13.42 -12.89 -3.68
CA MET A 259 14.19 -11.65 -3.83
C MET A 259 14.98 -11.30 -2.56
N GLU A 260 14.64 -11.88 -1.41
CA GLU A 260 15.32 -11.68 -0.13
C GLU A 260 16.07 -12.94 0.35
N ASP A 261 16.46 -13.80 -0.60
CA ASP A 261 17.22 -15.00 -0.30
C ASP A 261 18.63 -14.65 0.20
N LEU A 262 18.96 -15.09 1.41
CA LEU A 262 20.26 -14.85 2.05
C LEU A 262 21.42 -15.56 1.36
N THR A 263 21.18 -16.54 0.48
CA THR A 263 22.25 -17.22 -0.27
C THR A 263 23.02 -16.28 -1.20
N ALA A 264 22.43 -15.14 -1.57
CA ALA A 264 23.13 -14.08 -2.32
C ALA A 264 24.40 -13.57 -1.60
N PHE A 265 24.45 -13.66 -0.27
CA PHE A 265 25.59 -13.19 0.53
C PHE A 265 26.66 -14.24 0.79
N THR A 266 26.42 -15.49 0.38
CA THR A 266 27.36 -16.61 0.49
C THR A 266 28.04 -16.96 -0.84
N TRP A 267 27.97 -16.07 -1.83
CA TRP A 267 28.58 -16.29 -3.14
C TRP A 267 30.10 -16.50 -3.03
N ASP A 268 30.56 -17.63 -3.55
CA ASP A 268 31.94 -18.11 -3.49
C ASP A 268 32.79 -17.72 -4.70
N GLY A 269 32.19 -17.02 -5.68
CA GLY A 269 32.86 -16.66 -6.94
C GLY A 269 32.48 -17.55 -8.13
N SER A 270 31.59 -18.53 -7.93
CA SER A 270 31.06 -19.43 -8.98
C SER A 270 30.05 -18.74 -9.91
N ASP A 271 29.54 -19.48 -10.91
CA ASP A 271 28.56 -19.00 -11.91
C ASP A 271 29.03 -17.77 -12.71
N THR A 272 30.28 -17.82 -13.16
CA THR A 272 30.92 -16.77 -13.97
C THR A 272 31.17 -17.26 -15.39
N GLU A 273 31.32 -16.33 -16.33
CA GLU A 273 31.64 -16.66 -17.72
C GLU A 273 32.99 -17.40 -17.82
N ASP A 274 33.12 -18.29 -18.80
CA ASP A 274 34.33 -19.08 -19.02
C ASP A 274 35.58 -18.18 -19.11
N GLY A 275 36.56 -18.46 -18.25
CA GLY A 275 37.82 -17.71 -18.17
C GLY A 275 37.83 -16.59 -17.14
N TYR A 276 36.70 -16.26 -16.51
CA TYR A 276 36.66 -15.35 -15.36
C TYR A 276 36.80 -16.13 -14.05
N GLN A 277 37.68 -15.65 -13.17
CA GLN A 277 37.79 -16.14 -11.80
C GLN A 277 37.46 -15.01 -10.85
N CYS A 278 36.41 -15.21 -10.07
CA CYS A 278 35.93 -14.20 -9.15
C CYS A 278 36.25 -14.64 -7.71
N PRO A 279 36.82 -13.77 -6.88
CA PRO A 279 36.96 -14.08 -5.46
C PRO A 279 35.59 -14.12 -4.79
N ALA A 280 35.45 -14.94 -3.75
CA ALA A 280 34.27 -14.98 -2.91
C ALA A 280 33.93 -13.58 -2.37
N LEU A 281 32.63 -13.33 -2.16
CA LEU A 281 32.09 -12.06 -1.67
C LEU A 281 32.77 -11.62 -0.36
N THR A 282 32.96 -12.54 0.58
CA THR A 282 33.62 -12.29 1.86
C THR A 282 35.08 -11.86 1.70
N THR A 283 35.80 -12.40 0.72
CA THR A 283 37.18 -12.01 0.39
C THR A 283 37.24 -10.59 -0.16
N VAL A 284 36.31 -10.24 -1.05
CA VAL A 284 36.21 -8.89 -1.62
C VAL A 284 35.92 -7.87 -0.53
N VAL A 285 34.89 -8.10 0.28
CA VAL A 285 34.51 -7.18 1.35
C VAL A 285 35.63 -7.03 2.40
N SER A 286 36.31 -8.13 2.76
CA SER A 286 37.45 -8.08 3.70
C SER A 286 38.61 -7.24 3.16
N THR A 287 38.86 -7.30 1.85
CA THR A 287 39.90 -6.51 1.19
C THR A 287 39.53 -5.03 1.19
N LEU A 288 38.29 -4.71 0.79
CA LEU A 288 37.77 -3.35 0.75
C LEU A 288 37.67 -2.71 2.13
N ASN A 289 37.38 -3.48 3.18
CA ASN A 289 37.39 -2.99 4.56
C ASN A 289 38.80 -2.52 5.01
N LYS A 290 39.86 -3.20 4.53
CA LYS A 290 41.26 -2.82 4.82
C LYS A 290 41.79 -1.74 3.87
N ARG A 291 41.28 -1.72 2.63
CA ARG A 291 41.71 -0.85 1.55
C ARG A 291 40.49 -0.29 0.78
N PRO A 292 39.87 0.79 1.27
CA PRO A 292 38.60 1.28 0.73
C PRO A 292 38.66 1.77 -0.72
N ASN A 293 39.85 2.16 -1.19
CA ASN A 293 40.11 2.67 -2.54
C ASN A 293 40.88 1.65 -3.40
N ASP A 294 40.92 0.37 -3.01
CA ASP A 294 41.54 -0.64 -3.86
C ASP A 294 40.72 -0.75 -5.15
N ALA A 295 41.34 -0.42 -6.28
CA ALA A 295 40.72 -0.51 -7.61
C ALA A 295 40.86 -1.91 -8.23
N HIS A 296 41.53 -2.84 -7.54
CA HIS A 296 41.73 -4.22 -7.99
C HIS A 296 40.63 -5.25 -7.65
N PRO A 297 39.57 -5.00 -6.84
CA PRO A 297 38.47 -5.95 -6.78
C PRO A 297 37.85 -6.01 -8.18
N PRO A 298 37.85 -7.19 -8.83
CA PRO A 298 37.52 -7.27 -10.24
C PRO A 298 36.09 -6.78 -10.48
N ILE A 299 35.91 -6.16 -11.64
CA ILE A 299 34.69 -5.57 -12.22
C ILE A 299 33.66 -6.68 -12.50
N VAL A 300 33.26 -7.41 -11.46
CA VAL A 300 32.30 -8.53 -11.52
C VAL A 300 31.06 -8.19 -10.70
N TRP A 301 31.21 -7.30 -9.72
CA TRP A 301 30.12 -6.85 -8.87
C TRP A 301 29.02 -6.10 -9.63
N GLY A 302 29.37 -5.36 -10.69
CA GLY A 302 28.44 -4.45 -11.38
C GLY A 302 27.36 -5.15 -12.22
N SER A 303 27.59 -6.39 -12.68
CA SER A 303 26.64 -7.12 -13.53
C SER A 303 25.73 -8.07 -12.74
N SER A 304 26.27 -8.76 -11.72
CA SER A 304 25.51 -9.73 -10.93
C SER A 304 24.63 -9.10 -9.84
N PHE A 305 25.01 -7.90 -9.35
CA PHE A 305 24.16 -7.06 -8.49
C PHE A 305 23.49 -5.96 -9.29
N SER A 306 22.82 -6.32 -10.40
CA SER A 306 21.73 -5.50 -10.91
C SER A 306 20.54 -5.65 -9.95
N VAL A 307 20.65 -5.13 -8.73
CA VAL A 307 19.62 -5.24 -7.68
C VAL A 307 18.36 -4.55 -8.20
N PRO A 308 17.31 -5.28 -8.60
CA PRO A 308 16.03 -4.66 -8.89
C PRO A 308 15.36 -4.19 -7.58
N ALA A 309 15.86 -4.66 -6.42
CA ALA A 309 15.27 -4.48 -5.11
C ALA A 309 15.22 -3.04 -4.58
N MET A 310 15.83 -2.07 -5.26
CA MET A 310 15.64 -0.64 -4.97
C MET A 310 14.58 0.05 -5.83
N ARG A 311 14.01 -0.62 -6.84
CA ARG A 311 12.72 -0.17 -7.41
C ARG A 311 11.60 -0.73 -6.54
N SER A 312 11.37 -0.05 -5.42
CA SER A 312 10.27 -0.35 -4.53
C SER A 312 8.94 -0.09 -5.25
N ASP A 313 8.40 -1.14 -5.88
CA ASP A 313 6.99 -1.26 -6.26
C ASP A 313 6.11 -1.57 -5.04
N SER A 314 6.55 -1.19 -3.84
CA SER A 314 5.69 -1.26 -2.65
C SER A 314 4.69 -0.13 -2.69
N ILE A 315 3.40 -0.47 -2.51
CA ILE A 315 2.29 0.49 -2.35
C ILE A 315 2.63 1.56 -1.30
N VAL A 316 3.29 1.18 -0.19
CA VAL A 316 3.73 2.12 0.86
C VAL A 316 4.73 3.13 0.31
N VAL A 317 5.70 2.72 -0.51
CA VAL A 317 6.70 3.63 -1.10
C VAL A 317 6.12 4.45 -2.25
N ARG A 318 5.21 3.88 -3.06
CA ARG A 318 4.45 4.65 -4.05
C ARG A 318 3.55 5.71 -3.38
N ALA A 319 2.96 5.40 -2.22
CA ALA A 319 2.18 6.34 -1.42
C ALA A 319 3.04 7.44 -0.77
N ILE A 320 4.29 7.13 -0.41
CA ILE A 320 5.28 8.11 0.06
C ILE A 320 5.75 9.04 -1.09
N SER A 321 5.81 8.53 -2.33
CA SER A 321 6.27 9.27 -3.52
C SER A 321 5.24 10.23 -4.13
N TRP A 322 3.96 10.20 -3.74
CA TRP A 322 2.87 10.90 -4.46
C TRP A 322 2.62 12.37 -4.03
N LYS A 323 3.60 13.04 -3.42
CA LYS A 323 3.48 14.44 -2.97
C LYS A 323 4.67 15.36 -3.35
N HIS A 324 5.24 15.17 -4.53
CA HIS A 324 6.13 16.14 -5.16
C HIS A 324 5.66 16.53 -6.56
#